data_AF-A0A2P6RHC0-F1
#
_entry.id   AF-A0A2P6RHC0-F1
#
_cell.length_a   1.000
_cell.length_b   1.000
_cell.length_c   1.000
_cell.angle_alpha   90.00
_cell.angle_beta   90.00
_cell.angle_gamma   90.00
#
_symmetry.space_group_name_H-M   'P 1'
#
loop_
_entity.id
_entity.type
_entity.pdbx_description
1 polymer ?
#
loop_
_entity_poly.entity_id
_entity_poly.type
_entity_poly.pdbx_seq_one_letter_code
_entity_poly.pdbx_strand_id
1 'polypeptide(L)' 'MLGERKNVNLPGVVVDLPTSTEKDKEDIINWGIPNKIDMIALSFVRKGSDLVEVCKLLWKA' A
#
# COMPACT_ATOMS: atom_id res chain seq x y z
N MET A 1 -18.93 -8.64 20.59
CA MET A 1 -18.75 -9.48 19.39
C MET A 1 -17.85 -8.73 18.41
N LEU A 2 -16.81 -9.37 17.86
CA LEU A 2 -15.93 -8.71 16.87
C LEU A 2 -16.64 -8.69 15.50
N GLY A 3 -16.63 -7.55 14.82
CA GLY A 3 -17.14 -7.42 13.44
C GLY A 3 -16.17 -7.95 12.38
N GLU A 4 -16.49 -7.76 11.09
CA GLU A 4 -15.66 -8.24 9.99
C GLU A 4 -14.41 -7.36 9.71
N ARG A 5 -13.42 -7.94 9.01
CA ARG A 5 -12.17 -7.29 8.56
C ARG A 5 -11.41 -6.54 9.66
N LYS A 6 -11.15 -7.21 10.77
CA LYS A 6 -10.38 -6.65 11.88
C LYS A 6 -8.88 -6.78 11.62
N ASN A 7 -8.16 -5.70 11.90
CA ASN A 7 -6.70 -5.70 11.85
C ASN A 7 -6.13 -6.59 12.96
N VAL A 8 -5.08 -7.33 12.63
CA VAL A 8 -4.36 -8.20 13.56
C VAL A 8 -2.90 -7.74 13.60
N ASN A 9 -2.35 -7.62 14.81
CA ASN A 9 -0.96 -7.24 15.03
C ASN A 9 -0.20 -8.41 15.65
N LEU A 10 1.02 -8.67 15.16
CA LEU A 10 1.91 -9.73 15.63
C LEU A 10 3.16 -9.10 16.29
N PRO A 11 3.16 -8.87 17.62
CA PRO A 11 4.31 -8.28 18.31
C PRO A 11 5.50 -9.25 18.32
N GLY A 12 6.69 -8.75 18.03
CA GLY A 12 7.95 -9.53 18.07
C GLY A 12 8.25 -10.34 16.80
N VAL A 13 7.40 -10.28 15.77
CA VAL A 13 7.60 -11.01 14.50
C VAL A 13 7.84 -10.04 13.36
N VAL A 14 8.87 -10.30 12.56
CA VAL A 14 9.06 -9.60 11.27
C VAL A 14 8.07 -10.21 10.28
N VAL A 15 7.02 -9.45 9.97
CA VAL A 15 6.04 -9.86 8.98
C VAL A 15 6.60 -9.56 7.59
N ASP A 16 7.01 -10.60 6.86
CA ASP A 16 7.55 -10.52 5.51
C ASP A 16 6.43 -10.47 4.45
N LEU A 17 5.57 -9.45 4.57
CA LEU A 17 4.58 -9.11 3.54
C LEU A 17 5.17 -8.05 2.61
N PRO A 18 4.80 -8.03 1.32
CA PRO A 18 5.12 -6.92 0.43
C PRO A 18 4.48 -5.63 0.94
N THR A 19 5.12 -4.48 0.68
CA THR A 19 4.62 -3.19 1.20
C THR A 19 3.40 -2.68 0.44
N SER A 20 3.23 -3.11 -0.81
CA SER A 20 2.02 -2.91 -1.59
C SER A 20 1.55 -4.24 -2.17
N THR A 21 0.27 -4.53 -2.07
CA THR A 21 -0.37 -5.67 -2.72
C THR A 21 -0.67 -5.37 -4.19
N GLU A 22 -0.98 -6.39 -4.98
CA GLU A 22 -1.43 -6.19 -6.37
C GLU A 22 -2.70 -5.33 -6.45
N LYS A 23 -3.58 -5.46 -5.45
CA LYS A 23 -4.78 -4.62 -5.34
C LYS A 23 -4.42 -3.15 -5.16
N ASP A 24 -3.43 -2.83 -4.30
CA ASP A 24 -3.01 -1.44 -4.09
C ASP A 24 -2.48 -0.83 -5.39
N LYS A 25 -1.74 -1.60 -6.20
CA LYS A 25 -1.24 -1.16 -7.50
C LYS A 25 -2.39 -0.89 -8.48
N GLU A 26 -3.38 -1.78 -8.52
CA GLU A 26 -4.58 -1.62 -9.35
C GLU A 26 -5.39 -0.38 -8.94
N ASP A 27 -5.61 -0.20 -7.65
CA ASP A 27 -6.34 0.96 -7.10
C ASP A 27 -5.59 2.26 -7.43
N ILE A 28 -4.26 2.28 -7.40
CA ILE A 28 -3.46 3.45 -7.79
C ILE A 28 -3.53 3.72 -9.30
N ILE A 29 -3.23 2.72 -10.14
CA ILE A 29 -3.07 2.90 -11.59
C ILE A 29 -4.43 3.09 -12.27
N ASN A 30 -5.40 2.24 -11.98
CA ASN A 30 -6.66 2.19 -12.73
C ASN A 30 -7.74 3.08 -12.13
N TRP A 31 -7.62 3.47 -10.85
CA TRP A 31 -8.60 4.32 -10.19
C TRP A 31 -8.00 5.66 -9.75
N GLY A 32 -6.88 5.66 -9.02
CA GLY A 32 -6.28 6.88 -8.47
C GLY A 32 -5.82 7.89 -9.53
N ILE A 33 -5.03 7.44 -10.51
CA ILE A 33 -4.48 8.30 -11.57
C ILE A 33 -5.59 8.93 -12.44
N PRO A 34 -6.57 8.16 -12.96
CA PRO A 34 -7.67 8.75 -13.74
C PRO A 34 -8.51 9.77 -12.95
N ASN A 35 -8.65 9.56 -11.64
CA ASN A 35 -9.40 10.47 -10.76
C ASN A 35 -8.56 11.65 -10.24
N LYS A 36 -7.27 11.77 -10.63
CA LYS A 36 -6.38 12.86 -10.23
C LYS A 36 -6.32 13.08 -8.72
N ILE A 37 -6.17 11.99 -7.97
CA ILE A 37 -6.03 12.09 -6.51
C ILE A 37 -4.79 12.89 -6.12
N ASP A 38 -4.91 13.76 -5.13
CA ASP A 38 -3.82 14.64 -4.70
C ASP A 38 -2.81 13.94 -3.78
N MET A 39 -3.23 12.88 -3.09
CA MET A 39 -2.42 12.22 -2.08
C MET A 39 -2.73 10.73 -1.97
N ILE A 40 -1.70 9.93 -1.71
CA ILE A 40 -1.80 8.50 -1.40
C ILE A 40 -1.23 8.27 0.00
N ALA A 41 -2.03 7.69 0.90
CA ALA A 41 -1.58 7.28 2.22
C ALA A 41 -1.09 5.82 2.19
N LEU A 42 0.23 5.63 2.22
CA LEU A 42 0.84 4.30 2.18
C LEU A 42 0.79 3.65 3.57
N SER A 43 0.08 2.54 3.67
CA SER A 43 0.01 1.74 4.90
C SER A 43 1.23 0.84 5.03
N PHE A 44 1.64 0.54 6.27
CA PHE A 44 2.73 -0.43 6.59
C PHE A 44 4.09 -0.13 5.93
N VAL A 45 4.41 1.14 5.72
CA VAL A 45 5.76 1.56 5.30
C VAL A 45 6.77 1.19 6.38
N ARG A 46 7.79 0.40 6.03
CA ARG A 46 8.82 -0.10 6.96
C ARG A 46 10.21 0.44 6.61
N LYS A 47 10.47 0.69 5.33
CA LYS A 47 11.79 1.07 4.81
C LYS A 47 11.68 2.04 3.65
N GLY A 48 12.73 2.84 3.41
CA GLY A 48 12.75 3.83 2.33
C GLY A 48 12.57 3.24 0.93
N SER A 49 12.94 1.98 0.72
CA SER A 49 12.72 1.30 -0.57
C SER A 49 11.25 1.13 -0.92
N ASP A 50 10.36 1.09 0.08
CA ASP A 50 8.92 0.97 -0.12
C ASP A 50 8.36 2.20 -0.84
N LEU A 51 8.85 3.39 -0.45
CA LEU A 51 8.52 4.64 -1.13
C LEU A 51 9.02 4.65 -2.58
N VAL A 52 10.25 4.19 -2.79
CA VAL A 52 10.85 4.11 -4.14
C VAL A 52 10.03 3.21 -5.07
N GLU A 53 9.50 2.10 -4.57
CA GLU A 53 8.65 1.19 -5.35
C GLU A 53 7.35 1.87 -5.81
N VAL A 54 6.66 2.56 -4.89
CA VAL A 54 5.41 3.27 -5.22
C VAL A 54 5.66 4.45 -6.17
N CYS A 55 6.71 5.25 -5.94
CA CYS A 55 7.06 6.34 -6.86
C CYS A 55 7.37 5.82 -8.27
N LYS A 56 8.07 4.67 -8.39
CA LYS A 56 8.29 4.02 -9.69
C LYS A 56 6.99 3.60 -10.37
N LEU A 57 5.98 3.22 -9.60
CA LEU A 57 4.67 2.84 -10.12
C LEU A 57 3.96 4.06 -10.73
N LEU A 58 3.97 5.20 -10.01
CA LEU A 58 3.34 6.45 -10.44
C LEU A 58 4.01 7.08 -11.66
N TRP A 59 5.33 7.00 -11.79
CA TRP A 59 6.07 7.59 -12.92
C TRP A 59 6.19 6.67 -14.15
N LYS A 60 5.71 5.43 -14.05
CA LYS A 60 5.61 4.52 -15.21
C LYS A 60 4.25 4.58 -15.90
N ALA A 61 3.23 5.05 -15.20
CA ALA A 61 1.89 5.29 -15.73
C ALA A 61 1.83 6.66 -16.44
#